data_AF-A0A7R6P409-F1
#
_entry.id   AF-A0A7R6P409-F1
#
_cell.length_a   1.000
_cell.length_b   1.000
_cell.length_c   1.000
_cell.angle_alpha   90.00
_cell.angle_beta   90.00
_cell.angle_gamma   90.00
#
_symmetry.space_group_name_H-M   'P 1'
#
loop_
_entity.id
_entity.type
_entity.pdbx_description
1 polymer ?
#
loop_
_entity_poly.entity_id
_entity_poly.type
_entity_poly.pdbx_seq_one_letter_code
_entity_poly.pdbx_strand_id
1 'polypeptide(L)'
;MSKALLAVFTVIVISGCQFQQLLPTLPAATSEPKTDNVFSCSVGSIEEWLMLEQKYQQAKPTGKSKLLTQAKDNHQTAIRAILLSQPDNTTAQLKRSIELFEQLELEKNPECDAEHYLLVRYQYTQAVLTLQRALNTADLERKELSVERDTLKQQIDALTRIEKDLSRQKDGEEK
;
A
#
# COMPACT_ATOMS: atom_id res chain seq x y z
N MET A 1 -11.61 -52.69 4.86
CA MET A 1 -12.34 -51.45 5.22
C MET A 1 -11.78 -50.28 4.42
N SER A 2 -12.06 -50.19 3.11
CA SER A 2 -11.44 -49.20 2.21
C SER A 2 -12.40 -48.61 1.18
N LYS A 3 -13.72 -48.77 1.40
CA LYS A 3 -14.77 -48.29 0.48
C LYS A 3 -15.71 -47.26 1.09
N ALA A 4 -15.60 -47.00 2.40
CA ALA A 4 -16.41 -45.98 3.09
C ALA A 4 -15.76 -44.58 3.08
N LEU A 5 -14.48 -44.47 2.75
CA LEU A 5 -13.73 -43.21 2.77
C LEU A 5 -13.84 -42.38 1.48
N LEU A 6 -14.36 -42.97 0.40
CA LEU A 6 -14.48 -42.32 -0.91
C LEU A 6 -15.85 -41.67 -1.16
N ALA A 7 -16.83 -41.90 -0.28
CA ALA A 7 -18.17 -41.30 -0.38
C ALA A 7 -18.33 -40.01 0.44
N VAL A 8 -17.38 -39.68 1.31
CA VAL A 8 -17.44 -38.50 2.18
C VAL A 8 -16.84 -37.26 1.50
N PHE A 9 -15.94 -37.44 0.54
CA PHE A 9 -15.26 -36.34 -0.16
C PHE A 9 -16.09 -35.70 -1.28
N THR A 10 -17.13 -36.37 -1.77
CA THR A 10 -17.97 -35.89 -2.89
C THR A 10 -19.12 -34.99 -2.45
N VAL A 11 -19.40 -34.84 -1.16
CA VAL A 11 -20.50 -33.97 -0.66
C VAL A 11 -20.02 -32.55 -0.33
N ILE A 12 -18.73 -32.33 -0.10
CA ILE A 12 -18.19 -31.01 0.31
C ILE A 12 -17.97 -30.07 -0.89
N VAL A 13 -17.94 -30.60 -2.12
CA VAL A 13 -17.68 -29.79 -3.33
C VAL A 13 -18.97 -29.21 -3.94
N ILE A 14 -20.15 -29.58 -3.43
CA ILE A 14 -21.46 -29.15 -3.98
C ILE A 14 -22.24 -28.24 -3.02
N SER A 15 -21.74 -27.98 -1.80
CA SER A 15 -22.28 -26.94 -0.92
C SER A 15 -21.74 -25.54 -1.27
N GLY A 16 -21.66 -25.22 -2.57
CA GLY A 16 -21.67 -23.85 -3.06
C GLY A 16 -23.11 -23.32 -3.05
N CYS A 17 -23.69 -23.15 -1.87
CA CYS A 17 -25.01 -22.57 -1.68
C CYS A 17 -24.89 -21.19 -1.04
N GLN A 18 -25.08 -20.17 -1.88
CA GLN A 18 -26.06 -19.11 -1.68
C GLN A 18 -26.06 -18.44 -0.29
N PHE A 19 -25.09 -17.57 -0.04
CA PHE A 19 -25.24 -16.52 0.96
C PHE A 19 -25.90 -15.30 0.29
N GLN A 20 -27.16 -15.45 -0.10
CA GLN A 20 -27.99 -14.36 -0.61
C GLN A 20 -29.38 -14.51 -0.02
N GLN A 21 -29.56 -13.96 1.19
CA GLN A 21 -30.80 -13.41 1.76
C GLN A 21 -30.67 -13.28 3.29
N LEU A 22 -29.97 -12.24 3.73
CA LEU A 22 -30.30 -11.57 4.99
C LEU A 22 -30.44 -10.08 4.68
N LEU A 23 -31.48 -9.73 3.92
CA LEU A 23 -32.05 -8.40 4.00
C LEU A 23 -32.91 -8.37 5.27
N PRO A 24 -32.64 -7.46 6.22
CA PRO A 24 -33.58 -7.19 7.29
C PRO A 24 -34.84 -6.61 6.66
N THR A 25 -35.98 -7.21 6.98
CA THR A 25 -37.32 -6.69 6.73
C THR A 25 -37.40 -5.22 7.16
N LEU A 26 -37.70 -4.34 6.20
CA LEU A 26 -38.12 -2.96 6.46
C LEU A 26 -39.23 -2.94 7.52
N PRO A 27 -39.08 -2.23 8.66
CA PRO A 27 -40.23 -1.93 9.49
C PRO A 27 -41.11 -0.92 8.75
N ALA A 28 -42.40 -1.24 8.76
CA ALA A 28 -43.47 -0.44 8.22
C ALA A 28 -43.40 1.03 8.68
N ALA A 29 -43.78 1.92 7.76
CA ALA A 29 -43.96 3.33 8.00
C ALA A 29 -44.90 3.58 9.21
N THR A 30 -44.33 4.07 10.30
CA THR A 30 -45.04 4.88 11.28
C THR A 30 -44.36 6.23 11.33
N SER A 31 -45.07 7.23 10.83
CA SER A 31 -44.75 8.64 10.85
C SER A 31 -44.63 9.15 12.29
N GLU A 32 -43.42 9.37 12.76
CA GLU A 32 -43.13 10.28 13.87
C GLU A 32 -42.05 11.28 13.43
N PRO A 33 -42.21 12.58 13.76
CA PRO A 33 -41.31 13.63 13.29
C PRO A 33 -40.02 13.59 14.13
N LYS A 34 -39.00 12.92 13.59
CA LYS A 34 -37.67 12.84 14.23
C LYS A 34 -36.79 13.94 13.64
N THR A 35 -36.61 14.98 14.44
CA THR A 35 -35.61 16.07 14.34
C THR A 35 -34.54 15.88 13.26
N ASP A 36 -34.59 16.75 12.25
CA ASP A 36 -33.60 16.93 11.20
C ASP A 36 -32.22 17.30 11.77
N ASN A 37 -31.41 16.29 12.07
CA ASN A 37 -29.96 16.40 11.95
C ASN A 37 -29.60 15.76 10.61
N VAL A 38 -29.72 16.55 9.53
CA VAL A 38 -29.29 16.11 8.19
C VAL A 38 -27.77 16.07 8.22
N PHE A 39 -27.22 14.91 8.58
CA PHE A 39 -25.82 14.61 8.34
C PHE A 39 -25.62 14.58 6.82
N SER A 40 -24.98 15.60 6.26
CA SER A 40 -24.65 15.65 4.85
C SER A 40 -23.34 14.90 4.61
N CYS A 41 -23.41 13.63 4.23
CA CYS A 41 -22.22 12.92 3.74
C CYS A 41 -21.79 13.52 2.40
N SER A 42 -20.49 13.78 2.24
CA SER A 42 -19.92 14.13 0.94
C SER A 42 -20.16 12.99 -0.08
N VAL A 43 -20.65 13.38 -1.26
CA VAL A 43 -21.20 12.46 -2.26
C VAL A 43 -20.09 11.74 -3.02
N GLY A 44 -20.10 10.41 -3.01
CA GLY A 44 -19.23 9.60 -3.86
C GLY A 44 -19.58 8.11 -3.79
N SER A 45 -19.39 7.39 -4.89
CA SER A 45 -19.57 5.94 -4.95
C SER A 45 -18.23 5.24 -4.74
N ILE A 46 -18.09 4.50 -3.63
CA ILE A 46 -16.90 3.68 -3.36
C ILE A 46 -16.67 2.68 -4.51
N GLU A 47 -17.74 2.14 -5.08
CA GLU A 47 -17.66 1.20 -6.21
C GLU A 47 -16.97 1.83 -7.43
N GLU A 48 -17.34 3.06 -7.78
CA GLU A 48 -16.72 3.80 -8.89
C GLU A 48 -15.22 4.01 -8.63
N TRP A 49 -14.87 4.38 -7.40
CA TRP A 49 -13.49 4.60 -7.00
C TRP A 49 -12.64 3.33 -7.09
N LEU A 50 -13.16 2.21 -6.61
CA LEU A 50 -12.47 0.92 -6.67
C LEU A 50 -12.27 0.46 -8.13
N MET A 51 -13.27 0.64 -8.98
CA MET A 51 -13.17 0.31 -10.41
C MET A 51 -12.12 1.18 -11.12
N LEU A 52 -12.09 2.48 -10.82
CA LEU A 52 -11.08 3.41 -11.36
C LEU A 52 -9.68 3.10 -10.85
N GLU A 53 -9.53 2.78 -9.56
CA GLU A 53 -8.28 2.38 -8.95
C GLU A 53 -7.72 1.11 -9.60
N GLN A 54 -8.54 0.07 -9.75
CA GLN A 54 -8.14 -1.16 -10.42
C GLN A 54 -7.68 -0.88 -11.86
N LYS A 55 -8.45 -0.08 -12.60
CA LYS A 55 -8.09 0.32 -13.96
C LYS A 55 -6.78 1.09 -14.01
N TYR A 56 -6.53 1.97 -13.05
CA TYR A 56 -5.30 2.75 -12.96
C TYR A 56 -4.10 1.84 -12.67
N GLN A 57 -4.20 0.92 -11.72
CA GLN A 57 -3.11 -0.02 -11.38
C GLN A 57 -2.74 -0.90 -12.58
N GLN A 58 -3.72 -1.36 -13.36
CA GLN A 58 -3.51 -2.18 -14.55
C GLN A 58 -3.04 -1.39 -15.78
N ALA A 59 -3.12 -0.05 -15.75
CA ALA A 59 -2.78 0.78 -16.89
C ALA A 59 -1.26 0.96 -17.07
N LYS A 60 -0.84 1.07 -18.34
CA LYS A 60 0.49 1.57 -18.72
C LYS A 60 0.67 3.04 -18.29
N PRO A 61 1.91 3.56 -18.22
CA PRO A 61 2.16 4.95 -17.79
C PRO A 61 1.34 6.02 -18.52
N THR A 62 1.15 5.87 -19.84
CA THR A 62 0.31 6.79 -20.63
C THR A 62 -1.17 6.73 -20.24
N GLY A 63 -1.68 5.52 -19.92
CA GLY A 63 -3.04 5.33 -19.43
C GLY A 63 -3.24 5.89 -18.02
N LYS A 64 -2.27 5.68 -17.12
CA LYS A 64 -2.24 6.29 -15.78
C LYS A 64 -2.30 7.81 -15.87
N SER A 65 -1.47 8.42 -16.71
CA SER A 65 -1.48 9.87 -16.95
C SER A 65 -2.83 10.36 -17.49
N LYS A 66 -3.43 9.65 -18.45
CA LYS A 66 -4.75 10.01 -18.98
C LYS A 66 -5.84 10.01 -17.90
N LEU A 67 -5.88 8.99 -17.06
CA LEU A 67 -6.85 8.91 -15.95
C LEU A 67 -6.66 10.05 -14.94
N LEU A 68 -5.42 10.39 -14.60
CA LEU A 68 -5.11 11.52 -13.72
C LEU A 68 -5.50 12.88 -14.32
N THR A 69 -5.25 13.07 -15.62
CA THR A 69 -5.65 14.28 -16.34
C THR A 69 -7.17 14.37 -16.41
N GLN A 70 -7.86 13.28 -16.74
CA GLN A 70 -9.32 13.24 -16.77
C GLN A 70 -9.93 13.59 -15.40
N ALA A 71 -9.42 13.01 -14.32
CA ALA A 71 -9.89 13.34 -12.97
C ALA A 71 -9.61 14.81 -12.60
N LYS A 72 -8.49 15.38 -13.06
CA LYS A 72 -8.16 16.79 -12.86
C LYS A 72 -9.11 17.71 -13.65
N ASP A 73 -9.32 17.44 -14.93
CA ASP A 73 -10.13 18.26 -15.83
C ASP A 73 -11.61 18.23 -15.42
N ASN A 74 -12.07 17.11 -14.87
CA ASN A 74 -13.41 16.95 -14.32
C ASN A 74 -13.55 17.46 -12.88
N HIS A 75 -12.51 18.07 -12.29
CA HIS A 75 -12.50 18.55 -10.90
C HIS A 75 -12.84 17.47 -9.85
N GLN A 76 -12.51 16.20 -10.14
CA GLN A 76 -12.77 15.07 -9.25
C GLN A 76 -11.62 14.89 -8.24
N THR A 77 -11.58 15.75 -7.22
CA THR A 77 -10.51 15.77 -6.20
C THR A 77 -10.32 14.42 -5.50
N ALA A 78 -11.41 13.78 -5.05
CA ALA A 78 -11.35 12.49 -4.36
C ALA A 78 -10.77 11.38 -5.24
N ILE A 79 -11.27 11.24 -6.47
CA ILE A 79 -10.73 10.26 -7.43
C ILE A 79 -9.25 10.53 -7.67
N ARG A 80 -8.87 11.79 -7.91
CA ARG A 80 -7.46 12.14 -8.14
C ARG A 80 -6.58 11.82 -6.93
N ALA A 81 -7.06 12.06 -5.71
CA ALA A 81 -6.36 11.70 -4.48
C ALA A 81 -6.15 10.18 -4.40
N ILE A 82 -7.20 9.39 -4.65
CA ILE A 82 -7.17 7.92 -4.67
C ILE A 82 -6.19 7.40 -5.73
N LEU A 83 -6.25 7.90 -6.96
CA LEU A 83 -5.34 7.46 -8.04
C LEU A 83 -3.88 7.81 -7.75
N LEU A 84 -3.62 8.90 -7.03
CA LEU A 84 -2.26 9.28 -6.62
C LEU A 84 -1.77 8.55 -5.37
N SER A 85 -2.67 7.95 -4.58
CA SER A 85 -2.35 7.23 -3.33
C SER A 85 -1.82 5.81 -3.52
N GLN A 86 -1.56 5.37 -4.76
CA GLN A 86 -1.13 4.00 -5.03
C GLN A 86 0.29 3.75 -4.51
N PRO A 87 0.58 2.55 -3.97
CA PRO A 87 1.87 2.28 -3.32
C PRO A 87 3.07 2.31 -4.28
N ASP A 88 2.85 2.07 -5.56
CA ASP A 88 3.85 2.10 -6.64
C ASP A 88 4.09 3.52 -7.20
N ASN A 89 3.31 4.51 -6.78
CA ASN A 89 3.50 5.88 -7.20
C ASN A 89 4.74 6.50 -6.52
N THR A 90 5.24 7.57 -7.14
CA THR A 90 6.41 8.30 -6.64
C THR A 90 6.11 9.07 -5.35
N THR A 91 7.15 9.35 -4.56
CA THR A 91 7.07 10.21 -3.37
C THR A 91 6.36 11.54 -3.63
N ALA A 92 6.59 12.17 -4.79
CA ALA A 92 5.94 13.42 -5.17
C ALA A 92 4.43 13.25 -5.39
N GLN A 93 4.02 12.14 -6.02
CA GLN A 93 2.61 11.82 -6.23
C GLN A 93 1.91 11.48 -4.91
N LEU A 94 2.55 10.72 -4.02
CA LEU A 94 2.00 10.42 -2.69
C LEU A 94 1.82 11.68 -1.84
N LYS A 95 2.80 12.59 -1.83
CA LYS A 95 2.66 13.91 -1.19
C LYS A 95 1.49 14.70 -1.78
N ARG A 96 1.36 14.70 -3.11
CA ARG A 96 0.23 15.37 -3.76
C ARG A 96 -1.11 14.73 -3.42
N SER A 97 -1.18 13.41 -3.26
CA SER A 97 -2.37 12.70 -2.81
C SER A 97 -2.80 13.16 -1.41
N ILE A 98 -1.83 13.25 -0.48
CA ILE A 98 -2.04 13.76 0.88
C ILE A 98 -2.62 15.18 0.87
N GLU A 99 -2.03 16.09 0.08
CA GLU A 99 -2.54 17.47 -0.05
C GLU A 99 -3.98 17.52 -0.59
N LEU A 100 -4.35 16.59 -1.49
CA LEU A 100 -5.71 16.52 -2.02
C LEU A 100 -6.69 15.94 -1.00
N PHE A 101 -6.28 14.96 -0.19
CA PHE A 101 -7.10 14.46 0.91
C PHE A 101 -7.35 15.53 1.98
N GLU A 102 -6.34 16.36 2.27
CA GLU A 102 -6.47 17.48 3.21
C GLU A 102 -7.45 18.55 2.71
N GLN A 103 -7.57 18.73 1.39
CA GLN A 103 -8.55 19.65 0.77
C GLN A 103 -10.00 19.14 0.84
N LEU A 104 -10.22 17.86 1.12
CA LEU A 104 -11.56 17.27 1.17
C LEU A 104 -12.27 17.47 2.51
N GLU A 105 -11.60 18.07 3.51
CA GLU A 105 -12.16 18.34 4.84
C GLU A 105 -12.89 17.12 5.44
N LEU A 106 -12.29 15.93 5.30
CA LEU A 106 -12.91 14.66 5.68
C LEU A 106 -13.28 14.64 7.17
N GLU A 107 -14.58 14.65 7.47
CA GLU A 107 -15.09 14.55 8.82
C GLU A 107 -15.13 13.10 9.30
N LYS A 108 -14.98 12.90 10.61
CA LYS A 108 -15.15 11.57 11.24
C LYS A 108 -16.62 11.35 11.55
N ASN A 109 -17.44 11.26 10.51
CA ASN A 109 -18.84 10.86 10.68
C ASN A 109 -18.98 9.34 10.48
N PRO A 110 -19.34 8.57 11.53
CA PRO A 110 -19.46 7.12 11.43
C PRO A 110 -20.59 6.65 10.48
N GLU A 111 -21.55 7.52 10.16
CA GLU A 111 -22.67 7.20 9.27
C GLU A 111 -22.31 7.38 7.77
N CYS A 112 -21.12 7.88 7.45
CA CYS A 112 -20.68 8.18 6.08
C CYS A 112 -19.57 7.21 5.63
N ASP A 113 -19.95 6.04 5.11
CA ASP A 113 -19.02 4.99 4.67
C ASP A 113 -17.99 5.49 3.63
N ALA A 114 -18.42 6.35 2.70
CA ALA A 114 -17.55 6.90 1.66
C ALA A 114 -16.47 7.84 2.23
N GLU A 115 -16.82 8.67 3.21
CA GLU A 115 -15.86 9.52 3.91
C GLU A 115 -14.90 8.70 4.76
N HIS A 116 -15.42 7.69 5.45
CA HIS A 116 -14.60 6.76 6.22
C HIS A 116 -13.59 6.06 5.32
N TYR A 117 -14.01 5.61 4.13
CA TYR A 117 -13.12 5.03 3.13
C TYR A 117 -12.01 6.01 2.72
N LEU A 118 -12.34 7.27 2.42
CA LEU A 118 -11.35 8.28 2.05
C LEU A 118 -10.38 8.58 3.21
N LEU A 119 -10.88 8.60 4.46
CA LEU A 119 -10.05 8.82 5.64
C LEU A 119 -9.06 7.68 5.86
N VAL A 120 -9.51 6.43 5.73
CA VAL A 120 -8.64 5.26 5.78
C VAL A 120 -7.60 5.33 4.66
N ARG A 121 -8.01 5.73 3.45
CA ARG A 121 -7.10 5.87 2.32
C ARG A 121 -6.06 6.98 2.54
N TYR A 122 -6.45 8.09 3.16
CA TYR A 122 -5.53 9.15 3.56
C TYR A 122 -4.46 8.64 4.52
N GLN A 123 -4.87 7.97 5.60
CA GLN A 123 -3.96 7.39 6.60
C GLN A 123 -3.03 6.35 5.98
N TYR A 124 -3.58 5.49 5.11
CA TYR A 124 -2.79 4.53 4.34
C TYR A 124 -1.71 5.23 3.51
N THR A 125 -2.05 6.32 2.82
CA THR A 125 -1.10 7.08 1.98
C THR A 125 0.05 7.68 2.81
N GLN A 126 -0.26 8.20 4.01
CA GLN A 126 0.76 8.70 4.94
C GLN A 126 1.70 7.58 5.42
N ALA A 127 1.15 6.40 5.72
CA ALA A 127 1.93 5.24 6.12
C ALA A 127 2.86 4.77 4.99
N VAL A 128 2.34 4.65 3.76
CA VAL A 128 3.15 4.30 2.57
C VAL A 128 4.30 5.28 2.37
N LEU A 129 4.02 6.58 2.45
CA LEU A 129 5.05 7.61 2.32
C LEU A 129 6.13 7.50 3.40
N THR A 130 5.74 7.16 4.62
CA THR A 130 6.66 6.93 5.74
C THR A 130 7.54 5.70 5.49
N LEU A 131 6.95 4.60 5.03
CA LEU A 131 7.68 3.39 4.66
C LEU A 131 8.67 3.65 3.52
N GLN A 132 8.26 4.36 2.46
CA GLN A 132 9.16 4.69 1.35
C GLN A 132 10.38 5.50 1.83
N ARG A 133 10.20 6.44 2.77
CA ARG A 133 11.32 7.19 3.35
C ARG A 133 12.25 6.29 4.15
N ALA A 134 11.70 5.45 5.02
CA ALA A 134 12.49 4.53 5.84
C ALA A 134 13.31 3.56 4.96
N LEU A 135 12.72 3.02 3.89
CA LEU A 135 13.40 2.17 2.91
C LEU A 135 14.57 2.90 2.23
N ASN A 136 14.34 4.13 1.77
CA ASN A 136 15.40 4.93 1.15
C ASN A 136 16.57 5.21 2.11
N THR A 137 16.28 5.50 3.38
CA THR A 137 17.32 5.69 4.40
C THR A 137 18.11 4.40 4.65
N ALA A 138 17.42 3.27 4.84
CA ALA A 138 18.07 1.98 5.05
C ALA A 138 18.95 1.56 3.86
N ASP A 139 18.54 1.86 2.63
CA ASP A 139 19.33 1.59 1.43
C ASP A 139 20.61 2.45 1.35
N LEU A 140 20.55 3.69 1.84
CA LEU A 140 21.73 4.57 1.93
C LEU A 140 22.71 4.04 2.98
N GLU A 141 22.24 3.74 4.19
CA GLU A 141 23.04 3.16 5.26
C GLU A 141 23.72 1.85 4.83
N ARG A 142 22.97 0.98 4.14
CA ARG A 142 23.50 -0.27 3.60
C ARG A 142 24.64 -0.03 2.60
N LYS A 143 24.53 0.99 1.74
CA LYS A 143 25.59 1.33 0.77
C LYS A 143 26.84 1.83 1.48
N GLU A 144 26.69 2.68 2.49
CA GLU A 144 27.80 3.18 3.30
C GLU A 144 28.54 2.04 4.00
N LEU A 145 27.80 1.16 4.68
CA LEU A 145 28.37 -0.03 5.34
C LEU A 145 29.05 -0.97 4.35
N SER A 146 28.54 -1.11 3.12
CA SER A 146 29.20 -1.92 2.09
C SER A 146 30.56 -1.34 1.70
N VAL A 147 30.65 -0.01 1.54
CA VAL A 147 31.91 0.68 1.22
C VAL A 147 32.92 0.55 2.35
N GLU A 148 32.48 0.73 3.60
CA GLU A 148 33.33 0.54 4.78
C GLU A 148 33.87 -0.89 4.84
N ARG A 149 33.00 -1.90 4.66
CA ARG A 149 33.38 -3.31 4.62
C ARG A 149 34.40 -3.60 3.52
N ASP A 150 34.22 -3.04 2.32
CA ASP A 150 35.17 -3.21 1.22
C ASP A 150 36.53 -2.56 1.53
N THR A 151 36.52 -1.41 2.20
CA THR A 151 37.74 -0.70 2.63
C THR A 151 38.50 -1.51 3.68
N LEU A 152 37.81 -2.00 4.72
CA LEU A 152 38.40 -2.84 5.75
C LEU A 152 38.98 -4.14 5.17
N LYS A 153 38.28 -4.74 4.21
CA LYS A 153 38.79 -5.92 3.51
C LYS A 153 40.10 -5.65 2.79
N GLN A 154 40.23 -4.52 2.09
CA GLN A 154 41.48 -4.13 1.44
C GLN A 154 42.62 -3.93 2.44
N GLN A 155 42.34 -3.32 3.61
CA GLN A 155 43.33 -3.14 4.67
C GLN A 155 43.79 -4.49 5.25
N ILE A 156 42.86 -5.41 5.50
CA ILE A 156 43.17 -6.77 5.95
C ILE A 156 44.05 -7.47 4.91
N ASP A 157 43.66 -7.45 3.63
CA ASP A 157 44.42 -8.09 2.56
C ASP A 157 45.85 -7.51 2.44
N ALA A 158 46.01 -6.20 2.66
CA ALA A 158 47.32 -5.55 2.67
C ALA A 158 48.16 -5.98 3.89
N LEU A 159 47.58 -6.01 5.08
CA LEU A 159 48.25 -6.45 6.30
C LEU A 159 48.65 -7.93 6.22
N THR A 160 47.78 -8.80 5.70
CA THR A 160 48.08 -10.21 5.49
C THR A 160 49.22 -10.42 4.49
N ARG A 161 49.35 -9.57 3.46
CA ARG A 161 50.51 -9.61 2.54
C ARG A 161 51.80 -9.23 3.26
N ILE A 162 51.77 -8.15 4.04
CA ILE A 162 52.93 -7.70 4.82
C ILE A 162 53.38 -8.79 5.81
N GLU A 163 52.43 -9.39 6.53
CA GLU A 163 52.71 -10.50 7.47
C GLU A 163 53.39 -11.66 6.76
N LYS A 164 52.87 -12.07 5.60
CA LYS A 164 53.44 -13.17 4.81
C LYS A 164 54.86 -12.87 4.31
N ASP A 165 55.13 -11.63 3.93
CA ASP A 165 56.46 -11.21 3.48
C ASP A 165 57.45 -11.15 4.65
N LEU A 166 57.03 -10.68 5.83
CA LEU A 166 57.83 -10.70 7.06
C LEU A 166 58.18 -12.12 7.51
N SER A 167 57.22 -13.05 7.50
CA SER A 167 57.49 -14.45 7.86
C SER A 167 58.54 -15.08 6.93
N ARG A 168 58.47 -14.79 5.62
CA ARG A 168 59.44 -15.29 4.64
C ARG A 168 60.84 -14.72 4.81
N GLN A 169 60.97 -13.46 5.21
CA GLN A 169 62.28 -12.86 5.50
C GLN A 169 62.91 -13.49 6.74
N LYS A 170 62.10 -13.70 7.79
CA LYS A 170 62.56 -14.30 9.04
C LYS A 170 63.06 -15.75 8.86
N ASP A 171 62.38 -16.54 8.04
CA ASP A 171 62.80 -17.91 7.71
C ASP A 171 64.07 -17.96 6.82
N GLY A 172 64.43 -16.86 6.16
CA GLY A 172 65.59 -16.74 5.29
C GLY A 172 66.87 -16.28 6.00
N GLU A 173 66.76 -15.57 7.13
CA GLU A 173 67.89 -15.07 7.91
C GLU A 173 68.42 -16.08 8.96
N GLU A 174 67.70 -17.18 9.23
CA GLU A 174 68.13 -18.25 10.15
C GLU A 174 68.99 -19.36 9.49
N LYS A 175 69.61 -19.10 8.33
CA LYS A 175 70.55 -20.02 7.65
C LYS A 175 71.94 -19.42 7.49
#